data_AF-A0A527XGU5-F1
#
_entry.id   AF-A0A527XGU5-F1
#
_cell.length_a   1.000
_cell.length_b   1.000
_cell.length_c   1.000
_cell.angle_alpha   90.00
_cell.angle_beta   90.00
_cell.angle_gamma   90.00
#
_symmetry.space_group_name_H-M   'P 1'
#
loop_
_entity.id
_entity.type
_entity.pdbx_description
1 polymer ?
#
loop_
_entity_poly.entity_id
_entity_poly.type
_entity_poly.pdbx_seq_one_letter_code
_entity_poly.pdbx_strand_id
1 'polypeptide(L)' 'CESSESRAIVKAVADLGSTLGMTTTAEGVETEDQYRLVKENGCTDVQGWLFGRPMPASELAALFEAPRALTA' A
#
# COMPACT_ATOMS: atom_id res chain seq x y z
N CYS A 1 -2.27 -9.52 6.24
CA CYS A 1 -2.94 -10.74 5.73
C CYS A 1 -2.25 -11.98 6.28
N GLU A 2 -2.66 -12.43 7.46
CA GLU A 2 -1.89 -13.44 8.19
C GLU A 2 -2.26 -14.88 7.78
N SER A 3 -3.48 -15.13 7.29
CA SER A 3 -3.90 -16.47 6.80
C SER A 3 -3.54 -16.73 5.34
N SER A 4 -3.42 -18.01 4.98
CA SER A 4 -3.22 -18.49 3.60
C SER A 4 -4.35 -18.08 2.66
N GLU A 5 -5.58 -18.09 3.15
CA GLU A 5 -6.78 -17.77 2.39
C GLU A 5 -6.82 -16.27 2.08
N SER A 6 -6.50 -15.42 3.07
CA SER A 6 -6.39 -13.98 2.84
C SER A 6 -5.33 -13.65 1.79
N ARG A 7 -4.18 -14.34 1.79
CA ARG A 7 -3.14 -14.16 0.76
C ARG A 7 -3.64 -14.54 -0.64
N ALA A 8 -4.33 -15.67 -0.75
CA ALA A 8 -4.90 -16.13 -2.02
C ALA A 8 -5.94 -15.13 -2.58
N ILE A 9 -6.79 -14.58 -1.71
CA ILE A 9 -7.79 -13.56 -2.09
C ILE A 9 -7.10 -12.29 -2.60
N VAL A 10 -6.10 -11.78 -1.86
CA VAL A 10 -5.36 -10.57 -2.27
C VAL A 10 -4.70 -10.77 -3.63
N LYS A 11 -4.04 -11.91 -3.85
CA LYS A 11 -3.43 -12.24 -5.13
C LYS A 11 -4.45 -12.29 -6.27
N ALA A 12 -5.59 -12.93 -6.06
CA ALA A 12 -6.63 -13.04 -7.07
C ALA A 12 -7.20 -11.67 -7.47
N VAL A 13 -7.41 -10.77 -6.50
CA VAL A 13 -7.89 -9.40 -6.75
C VAL A 13 -6.83 -8.57 -7.48
N ALA A 14 -5.56 -8.66 -7.05
CA ALA A 14 -4.46 -7.96 -7.71
C ALA A 14 -4.28 -8.42 -9.16
N ASP A 15 -4.34 -9.72 -9.43
CA ASP A 15 -4.25 -10.29 -10.78
C ASP A 15 -5.42 -9.84 -11.66
N LEU A 16 -6.63 -9.79 -11.10
CA LEU A 16 -7.80 -9.27 -11.80
C LEU A 16 -7.62 -7.80 -12.19
N GLY A 17 -7.19 -6.97 -11.23
CA GLY A 17 -6.91 -5.55 -11.49
C GLY A 17 -5.86 -5.37 -12.59
N SER A 18 -4.74 -6.08 -12.48
CA SER A 18 -3.67 -6.07 -13.50
C SER A 18 -4.18 -6.47 -14.90
N THR A 19 -4.98 -7.54 -14.98
CA THR A 19 -5.55 -8.02 -16.26
C THR A 19 -6.48 -6.98 -16.89
N LEU A 20 -7.19 -6.20 -16.08
CA LEU A 20 -8.09 -5.14 -16.52
C LEU A 20 -7.38 -3.80 -16.75
N GLY A 21 -6.06 -3.71 -16.51
CA GLY A 21 -5.31 -2.44 -16.56
C GLY A 21 -5.71 -1.46 -15.47
N MET A 22 -6.17 -1.97 -14.31
CA MET A 22 -6.62 -1.18 -13.17
C MET A 22 -5.55 -1.16 -12.06
N THR A 23 -5.44 0.00 -11.40
CA THR A 23 -4.69 0.16 -10.14
C THR A 23 -5.41 -0.60 -9.02
N THR A 24 -4.64 -1.22 -8.12
CA THR A 24 -5.16 -1.84 -6.90
C THR A 24 -4.46 -1.26 -5.68
N THR A 25 -5.27 -0.82 -4.70
CA THR A 25 -4.77 -0.21 -3.46
C THR A 25 -4.93 -1.18 -2.30
N ALA A 26 -3.82 -1.51 -1.63
CA ALA A 26 -3.86 -2.20 -0.36
C ALA A 26 -4.01 -1.19 0.78
N GLU A 27 -5.17 -1.20 1.45
CA GLU A 27 -5.46 -0.33 2.59
C GLU A 27 -5.14 -1.01 3.93
N GLY A 28 -4.79 -0.21 4.94
CA GLY A 28 -4.53 -0.67 6.30
C GLY A 28 -3.15 -1.30 6.51
N VAL A 29 -2.13 -0.90 5.75
CA VAL A 29 -0.75 -1.37 5.94
C VAL A 29 -0.07 -0.63 7.08
N GLU A 30 0.20 -1.36 8.16
CA GLU A 30 0.78 -0.82 9.40
C GLU A 30 2.21 -1.33 9.66
N THR A 31 2.59 -2.46 9.07
CA THR A 31 3.91 -3.09 9.26
C THR A 31 4.62 -3.36 7.94
N GLU A 32 5.96 -3.39 7.98
CA GLU A 32 6.79 -3.70 6.82
C GLU A 32 6.49 -5.08 6.24
N ASP A 33 6.17 -6.06 7.08
CA ASP A 33 5.80 -7.42 6.64
C ASP A 33 4.49 -7.42 5.83
N GLN A 34 3.51 -6.61 6.24
CA GLN A 34 2.29 -6.42 5.48
C GLN A 34 2.57 -5.74 4.15
N TYR A 35 3.43 -4.71 4.13
CA TYR A 35 3.84 -4.02 2.90
C TYR A 35 4.50 -4.97 1.90
N ARG A 36 5.49 -5.76 2.35
CA ARG A 36 6.17 -6.76 1.51
C ARG A 36 5.18 -7.76 0.92
N LEU A 37 4.26 -8.27 1.74
CA LEU A 37 3.25 -9.22 1.31
C LEU A 37 2.34 -8.65 0.22
N VAL A 38 1.78 -7.45 0.39
CA VAL A 38 0.85 -6.88 -0.61
C VAL A 38 1.58 -6.50 -1.91
N LYS A 39 2.84 -6.07 -1.80
CA LYS A 39 3.71 -5.80 -2.95
C LYS A 39 4.02 -7.07 -3.74
N GLU A 40 4.40 -8.15 -3.07
CA GLU A 40 4.67 -9.46 -3.69
C GLU A 40 3.42 -10.05 -4.34
N ASN A 41 2.23 -9.77 -3.81
CA ASN A 41 0.95 -10.20 -4.38
C ASN A 41 0.47 -9.33 -5.55
N GLY A 42 1.16 -8.23 -5.88
CA GLY A 42 0.88 -7.42 -7.07
C GLY A 42 -0.02 -6.21 -6.84
N CYS A 43 -0.26 -5.78 -5.60
CA CYS A 43 -0.89 -4.49 -5.35
C CYS A 43 0.01 -3.35 -5.84
N THR A 44 -0.57 -2.36 -6.50
CA THR A 44 0.18 -1.25 -7.12
C THR A 44 0.36 -0.08 -6.16
N ASP A 45 -0.67 0.19 -5.36
CA ASP A 45 -0.73 1.30 -4.44
C ASP A 45 -0.90 0.77 -3.00
N VAL A 46 -0.43 1.55 -2.03
CA VAL A 46 -0.52 1.18 -0.61
C VAL A 46 -0.93 2.39 0.22
N GLN A 47 -1.85 2.18 1.15
CA GLN A 47 -2.25 3.15 2.16
C GLN A 47 -2.22 2.50 3.54
N GLY A 48 -1.61 3.20 4.51
CA GLY A 48 -1.70 2.80 5.90
C GLY A 48 -0.73 3.56 6.79
N TRP A 49 -0.82 3.30 8.09
CA TRP A 49 -0.06 4.03 9.11
C TRP A 49 1.45 3.85 8.99
N LEU A 50 1.91 2.79 8.32
CA LEU A 50 3.32 2.61 7.99
C LEU A 50 3.86 3.80 7.18
N PHE A 51 3.05 4.38 6.28
CA PHE A 51 3.43 5.47 5.39
C PHE A 51 2.99 6.85 5.88
N GLY A 52 1.91 6.91 6.64
CA GLY A 52 1.40 8.15 7.22
C GLY A 52 0.06 7.99 7.89
N ARG A 53 -0.19 8.78 8.94
CA ARG A 53 -1.50 8.87 9.57
C ARG A 53 -2.40 9.84 8.80
N PRO A 54 -3.74 9.68 8.87
CA PRO A 54 -4.65 10.71 8.41
C PRO A 54 -4.31 12.05 9.08
N MET A 55 -4.33 13.13 8.29
CA MET A 55 -3.97 14.47 8.76
C MET A 55 -4.90 15.52 8.14
N PRO A 56 -5.06 16.69 8.79
CA PRO A 56 -5.73 17.83 8.20
C PRO A 56 -5.04 18.31 6.91
N ALA A 57 -5.83 18.89 5.99
CA ALA A 57 -5.31 19.42 4.73
C ALA A 57 -4.24 20.51 4.93
N SER A 58 -4.31 21.28 6.03
CA SER A 58 -3.32 22.30 6.39
C SER A 58 -1.94 21.73 6.68
N GLU A 59 -1.83 20.44 6.99
CA GLU A 59 -0.56 19.77 7.32
C GLU A 59 0.05 19.04 6.11
N LEU A 60 -0.70 18.88 5.02
CA LEU A 60 -0.28 18.11 3.84
C LEU A 60 0.98 18.68 3.17
N ALA A 61 1.08 20.01 3.05
CA ALA A 61 2.20 20.67 2.36
C ALA A 61 3.55 20.34 3.02
N ALA A 62 3.58 20.26 4.36
CA ALA A 62 4.80 19.96 5.11
C ALA A 62 5.40 18.58 4.79
N LEU A 63 4.60 17.62 4.32
CA LEU A 63 5.09 16.30 3.89
C LEU A 63 6.00 16.36 2.65
N PHE A 64 5.80 17.36 1.79
CA PHE A 64 6.52 17.50 0.52
C PHE A 64 7.69 18.48 0.60
N GLU A 65 7.74 19.30 1.65
CA GLU A 65 8.80 20.31 1.86
C GLU A 65 10.04 19.75 2.58
N ALA A 66 9.92 18.62 3.27
CA ALA A 66 11.07 17.94 3.85
C ALA A 66 11.88 17.21 2.75
N PRO A 67 13.23 17.33 2.70
CA PRO A 67 14.03 16.55 1.76
C PRO A 67 13.84 15.07 2.07
N ARG A 68 13.07 14.39 1.23
CA ARG A 68 12.76 12.97 1.41
C ARG A 68 13.98 12.17 0.98
N ALA A 69 14.62 11.47 1.90
CA ALA A 69 15.47 10.33 1.56
C ALA A 69 14.55 9.23 0.98
N LEU A 70 14.25 9.33 -0.31
CA LEU A 70 13.68 8.23 -1.07
C LEU A 70 14.82 7.24 -1.29
N THR A 71 15.03 6.32 -0.36
CA THR A 71 15.83 5.12 -0.65
C THR A 71 15.04 4.27 -1.63
N ALA A 72 15.61 4.09 -2.81
CA ALA A 72 15.13 3.25 -3.90
C ALA A 72 14.96 1.79 -3.48
#